data_AF-A0A7X6VKE7-F1
#
_entry.id   AF-A0A7X6VKE7-F1
#
_cell.length_a   1.000
_cell.length_b   1.000
_cell.length_c   1.000
_cell.angle_alpha   90.00
_cell.angle_beta   90.00
_cell.angle_gamma   90.00
#
_symmetry.space_group_name_H-M   'P 1'
#
loop_
_entity.id
_entity.type
_entity.pdbx_description
1 polymer ?
#
loop_
_entity_poly.entity_id
_entity_poly.type
_entity_poly.pdbx_seq_one_letter_code
_entity_poly.pdbx_strand_id
1 'polypeptide(L)'
;TEIALQYCTNDYNETLISYANNVRTRDGGTHEVGFKTGITRAVNDFAENNNLLRGKKLDGSDIREGLTAVLSLKIPEEINEFEGQTKSKLGTTEATYIVQNVIYNKFTYYLTENKEIAIAIIKKCVDSQQARIAARKAKDEARNAKKAKSEIILSDKLTPAQSKDYRLNELFIVEGDSAGGSAKKGRDRLHQAILPLRGKPLNTDGVPVANVLKNEEIATIINTIGAGFGQSFDLEDIRYGKIIIMTDADTDGAHIQTLLLTFFYHYMRPLITNGHVFIAVPPLYRVYKEEKGKMVQEYAWDNEGLEAAKKKIGAGYKISRYKGLGEMDAIQLKETTMDPKTRLLIQVDIEDPLLAENRIATLMGKDIALRCKWVEENVDFRQIDNFLKEVK
;
A
#
# COMPACT_ATOMS: atom_id res chain seq x y z
N THR A 1 -19.10 -19.89 18.59
CA THR A 1 -18.61 -18.99 17.55
C THR A 1 -19.13 -17.61 17.81
N GLU A 2 -18.25 -16.64 17.97
CA GLU A 2 -18.58 -15.23 18.18
C GLU A 2 -18.08 -14.48 16.94
N ILE A 3 -18.95 -13.65 16.35
CA ILE A 3 -18.66 -12.93 15.11
C ILE A 3 -19.18 -11.51 15.26
N ALA A 4 -18.31 -10.53 15.00
CA ALA A 4 -18.69 -9.14 14.81
C ALA A 4 -18.30 -8.74 13.39
N LEU A 5 -19.18 -8.04 12.68
CA LEU A 5 -18.91 -7.55 11.34
C LEU A 5 -19.46 -6.15 11.15
N GLN A 6 -18.78 -5.37 10.33
CA GLN A 6 -19.17 -4.02 9.96
C GLN A 6 -18.73 -3.76 8.51
N TYR A 7 -19.65 -3.22 7.71
CA TYR A 7 -19.31 -2.71 6.40
C TYR A 7 -18.81 -1.26 6.53
N CYS A 8 -17.59 -1.03 6.07
CA CYS A 8 -16.99 0.29 5.92
C CYS A 8 -17.32 0.81 4.52
N THR A 9 -17.99 1.96 4.43
CA THR A 9 -18.36 2.56 3.15
C THR A 9 -17.15 3.02 2.34
N ASN A 10 -16.10 3.46 3.02
CA ASN A 10 -14.89 4.05 2.41
C ASN A 10 -13.74 3.05 2.22
N ASP A 11 -13.85 1.83 2.77
CA ASP A 11 -12.86 0.78 2.55
C ASP A 11 -13.27 -0.09 1.36
N TYR A 12 -12.26 -0.48 0.58
CA TYR A 12 -12.34 -1.31 -0.62
C TYR A 12 -11.68 -2.67 -0.41
N ASN A 13 -11.06 -2.92 0.75
CA ASN A 13 -10.48 -4.20 1.12
C ASN A 13 -11.40 -5.01 2.02
N GLU A 14 -11.14 -6.31 2.05
CA GLU A 14 -11.64 -7.20 3.09
C GLU A 14 -10.64 -7.20 4.26
N THR A 15 -11.12 -6.89 5.46
CA THR A 15 -10.34 -7.02 6.70
C THR A 15 -11.00 -8.07 7.59
N LEU A 16 -10.60 -9.33 7.42
CA LEU A 16 -11.05 -10.45 8.23
C LEU A 16 -9.95 -10.82 9.24
N ILE A 17 -10.25 -10.65 10.53
CA ILE A 17 -9.35 -11.04 11.62
C ILE A 17 -9.95 -12.24 12.32
N SER A 18 -9.20 -13.34 12.36
CA SER A 18 -9.69 -14.60 12.87
C SER A 18 -8.87 -15.13 14.05
N TYR A 19 -9.56 -15.75 14.99
CA TYR A 19 -9.01 -16.36 16.20
C TYR A 19 -9.60 -17.75 16.42
N ALA A 20 -8.77 -18.67 16.86
CA ALA A 20 -9.17 -19.98 17.36
C ALA A 20 -8.57 -20.17 18.76
N ASN A 21 -9.41 -20.36 19.79
CA ASN A 21 -9.00 -20.50 21.18
C ASN A 21 -8.06 -19.38 21.66
N ASN A 22 -8.40 -18.13 21.34
CA ASN A 22 -7.62 -16.90 21.62
C ASN A 22 -6.26 -16.80 20.87
N VAL A 23 -5.93 -17.74 19.99
CA VAL A 23 -4.75 -17.67 19.13
C VAL A 23 -5.13 -17.05 17.79
N ARG A 24 -4.36 -16.04 17.34
CA ARG A 24 -4.59 -15.37 16.05
C ARG A 24 -4.19 -16.28 14.89
N THR A 25 -5.13 -16.58 14.00
CA THR A 25 -4.89 -17.37 12.79
C THR A 25 -4.52 -16.46 11.63
N ARG A 26 -3.24 -16.07 11.53
CA ARG A 26 -2.73 -15.11 10.53
C ARG A 26 -2.90 -15.58 9.09
N ASP A 27 -2.81 -16.88 8.86
CA ASP A 27 -2.91 -17.49 7.53
C ASP A 27 -4.35 -17.98 7.24
N GLY A 28 -5.30 -17.64 8.11
CA GLY A 28 -6.70 -18.00 8.03
C GLY A 28 -6.97 -19.46 8.41
N GLY A 29 -7.83 -20.14 7.65
CA GLY A 29 -8.18 -21.54 7.91
C GLY A 29 -9.62 -21.89 7.56
N THR A 30 -10.03 -23.08 8.01
CA THR A 30 -11.35 -23.67 7.75
C THR A 30 -12.52 -22.80 8.23
N HIS A 31 -12.39 -22.19 9.41
CA HIS A 31 -13.35 -21.24 9.98
C HIS A 31 -13.57 -20.00 9.09
N GLU A 32 -12.50 -19.42 8.54
CA GLU A 32 -12.62 -18.29 7.61
C GLU A 32 -13.32 -18.70 6.31
N VAL A 33 -13.00 -19.87 5.77
CA VAL A 33 -13.66 -20.40 4.57
C VAL A 33 -15.16 -20.56 4.82
N GLY A 34 -15.54 -21.08 5.99
CA GLY A 34 -16.92 -21.19 6.43
C GLY A 34 -17.62 -19.83 6.51
N PHE A 35 -16.98 -18.84 7.11
CA PHE A 35 -17.48 -17.47 7.19
C PHE A 35 -17.71 -16.87 5.79
N LYS A 36 -16.69 -16.93 4.92
CA LYS A 36 -16.72 -16.40 3.54
C LYS A 36 -17.82 -17.05 2.71
N THR A 37 -18.02 -18.35 2.86
CA THR A 37 -19.06 -19.10 2.14
C THR A 37 -20.45 -18.74 2.64
N GLY A 38 -20.63 -18.70 3.97
CA GLY A 38 -21.93 -18.44 4.58
C GLY A 38 -22.44 -17.02 4.32
N ILE A 39 -21.57 -16.00 4.40
CA ILE A 39 -21.96 -14.62 4.09
C ILE A 39 -22.30 -14.43 2.60
N THR A 40 -21.53 -15.06 1.71
CA THR A 40 -21.78 -15.03 0.26
C THR A 40 -23.15 -15.60 -0.08
N ARG A 41 -23.51 -16.71 0.55
CA ARG A 41 -24.81 -17.34 0.37
C ARG A 41 -25.94 -16.50 0.96
N ALA A 42 -25.80 -16.01 2.19
CA ALA A 42 -26.84 -15.21 2.86
C ALA A 42 -27.21 -13.95 2.06
N VAL A 43 -26.22 -13.22 1.54
CA VAL A 43 -26.45 -12.00 0.77
C VAL A 43 -27.09 -12.30 -0.58
N ASN A 44 -26.59 -13.32 -1.31
CA ASN A 44 -27.19 -13.69 -2.60
C ASN A 44 -28.63 -14.18 -2.44
N ASP A 45 -28.90 -15.06 -1.47
CA ASP A 45 -30.26 -15.57 -1.22
C ASP A 45 -31.22 -14.42 -0.88
N PHE A 46 -30.80 -13.48 -0.04
CA PHE A 46 -31.62 -12.30 0.28
C PHE A 46 -31.87 -11.41 -0.95
N ALA A 47 -30.83 -11.19 -1.76
CA ALA A 47 -30.92 -10.34 -2.95
C ALA A 47 -31.82 -10.96 -4.04
N GLU A 48 -31.77 -12.29 -4.23
CA GLU A 48 -32.67 -13.02 -5.13
C GLU A 48 -34.11 -12.98 -4.63
N ASN A 49 -34.35 -13.30 -3.36
CA ASN A 49 -35.70 -13.33 -2.79
C ASN A 49 -36.41 -11.97 -2.83
N ASN A 50 -35.67 -10.87 -2.82
CA ASN A 50 -36.20 -9.50 -2.87
C ASN A 50 -36.09 -8.85 -4.27
N ASN A 51 -35.70 -9.61 -5.31
CA ASN A 51 -35.53 -9.11 -6.68
C ASN A 51 -34.61 -7.88 -6.79
N LEU A 52 -33.56 -7.81 -5.96
CA LEU A 52 -32.63 -6.68 -5.88
C LEU A 52 -31.48 -6.79 -6.90
N LEU A 53 -31.35 -7.92 -7.59
CA LEU A 53 -30.35 -8.15 -8.63
C LEU A 53 -31.00 -8.15 -10.02
N ARG A 54 -30.40 -7.42 -10.96
CA ARG A 54 -30.79 -7.38 -12.38
C ARG A 54 -29.80 -8.16 -13.25
N GLY A 55 -29.30 -9.31 -12.79
CA GLY A 55 -28.26 -10.04 -13.52
C GLY A 55 -27.63 -11.20 -12.76
N LYS A 56 -26.31 -11.40 -12.95
CA LYS A 56 -25.54 -12.48 -12.33
C LYS A 56 -25.47 -12.32 -10.81
N LYS A 57 -25.38 -13.47 -10.11
CA LYS A 57 -25.04 -13.53 -8.68
C LYS A 57 -23.77 -12.72 -8.38
N LEU A 58 -23.73 -12.15 -7.19
CA LEU A 58 -22.58 -11.43 -6.68
C LEU A 58 -21.51 -12.45 -6.31
N ASP A 59 -20.27 -12.22 -6.75
CA ASP A 59 -19.15 -13.07 -6.33
C ASP A 59 -18.84 -12.80 -4.86
N GLY A 60 -18.26 -13.77 -4.16
CA GLY A 60 -17.94 -13.61 -2.74
C GLY A 60 -16.97 -12.44 -2.48
N SER A 61 -16.11 -12.10 -3.43
CA SER A 61 -15.22 -10.94 -3.31
C SER A 61 -15.98 -9.62 -3.41
N ASP A 62 -17.00 -9.52 -4.26
CA ASP A 62 -17.88 -8.34 -4.38
C ASP A 62 -18.62 -8.08 -3.06
N ILE A 63 -19.04 -9.16 -2.38
CA ILE A 63 -19.77 -9.10 -1.11
C ILE A 63 -18.88 -8.71 0.07
N ARG A 64 -17.59 -9.06 0.02
CA ARG A 64 -16.64 -8.80 1.11
C ARG A 64 -15.88 -7.49 0.95
N GLU A 65 -16.17 -6.73 -0.11
CA GLU A 65 -15.56 -5.40 -0.31
C GLU A 65 -15.94 -4.44 0.83
N GLY A 66 -14.94 -3.90 1.52
CA GLY A 66 -15.12 -3.02 2.66
C GLY A 66 -15.71 -3.72 3.88
N LEU A 67 -15.69 -5.06 3.93
CA LEU A 67 -16.11 -5.82 5.10
C LEU A 67 -14.96 -5.89 6.10
N THR A 68 -15.17 -5.32 7.29
CA THR A 68 -14.34 -5.61 8.46
C THR A 68 -15.07 -6.60 9.35
N ALA A 69 -14.43 -7.72 9.66
CA ALA A 69 -15.01 -8.75 10.51
C ALA A 69 -13.98 -9.34 11.48
N VAL A 70 -14.43 -9.58 12.70
CA VAL A 70 -13.68 -10.30 13.73
C VAL A 70 -14.40 -11.61 14.01
N LEU A 71 -13.70 -12.72 13.80
CA LEU A 71 -14.18 -14.08 13.97
C LEU A 71 -13.44 -14.74 15.12
N SER A 72 -14.15 -15.14 16.18
CA SER A 72 -13.58 -15.88 17.31
C SER A 72 -14.27 -17.23 17.47
N LEU A 73 -13.49 -18.30 17.36
CA LEU A 73 -13.94 -19.66 17.63
C LEU A 73 -13.36 -20.18 18.94
N LYS A 74 -14.21 -20.92 19.66
CA LYS A 74 -13.81 -21.80 20.77
C LYS A 74 -14.02 -23.23 20.29
N ILE A 75 -12.94 -23.99 20.22
CA ILE A 75 -12.90 -25.35 19.68
C ILE A 75 -12.45 -26.28 20.81
N PRO A 76 -13.19 -27.37 21.10
CA PRO A 76 -12.74 -28.39 22.04
C PRO A 76 -11.35 -28.91 21.67
N GLU A 77 -10.47 -29.11 22.66
CA GLU A 77 -9.09 -29.52 22.41
C GLU A 77 -9.00 -30.84 21.63
N GLU A 78 -9.98 -31.72 21.80
CA GLU A 78 -10.07 -33.04 21.15
C GLU A 78 -10.10 -32.99 19.61
N ILE A 79 -10.64 -31.90 19.03
CA ILE A 79 -10.81 -31.72 17.58
C ILE A 79 -10.02 -30.53 17.04
N ASN A 80 -9.21 -29.89 17.88
CA ASN A 80 -8.49 -28.68 17.53
C ASN A 80 -7.20 -29.01 16.77
N GLU A 81 -7.20 -28.73 15.48
CA GLU A 81 -6.08 -29.03 14.58
C GLU A 81 -5.62 -27.76 13.86
N PHE A 82 -4.32 -27.51 13.86
CA PHE A 82 -3.69 -26.44 13.09
C PHE A 82 -2.81 -27.02 11.99
N GLU A 83 -2.76 -26.35 10.84
CA GLU A 83 -1.80 -26.67 9.79
C GLU A 83 -0.42 -26.09 10.16
N GLY A 84 0.61 -26.94 10.14
CA GLY A 84 2.00 -26.53 10.35
C GLY A 84 2.37 -26.24 11.81
N GLN A 85 3.65 -25.94 12.03
CA GLN A 85 4.22 -25.76 13.36
C GLN A 85 3.83 -24.43 14.02
N THR A 86 3.54 -23.40 13.23
CA THR A 86 3.31 -22.02 13.68
C THR A 86 1.91 -21.75 14.23
N LYS A 87 1.01 -22.75 14.30
CA LYS A 87 -0.40 -22.61 14.71
C LYS A 87 -1.11 -21.41 14.05
N SER A 88 -0.68 -21.05 12.84
CA SER A 88 -1.09 -19.83 12.14
C SER A 88 -2.31 -20.04 11.24
N LYS A 89 -2.64 -21.30 10.93
CA LYS A 89 -3.78 -21.68 10.10
C LYS A 89 -4.60 -22.79 10.74
N LEU A 90 -5.92 -22.62 10.85
CA LEU A 90 -6.82 -23.64 11.40
C LEU A 90 -7.12 -24.73 10.35
N GLY A 91 -6.92 -25.99 10.74
CA GLY A 91 -7.15 -27.19 9.92
C GLY A 91 -8.41 -27.99 10.26
N THR A 92 -9.06 -27.75 11.42
CA THR A 92 -10.28 -28.46 11.84
C THR A 92 -11.40 -28.34 10.80
N THR A 93 -11.73 -29.42 10.10
CA THR A 93 -12.64 -29.38 8.94
C THR A 93 -14.08 -29.00 9.30
N GLU A 94 -14.55 -29.45 10.47
CA GLU A 94 -15.87 -29.26 11.04
C GLU A 94 -16.18 -27.78 11.27
N ALA A 95 -15.15 -26.98 11.55
CA ALA A 95 -15.27 -25.55 11.77
C ALA A 95 -15.87 -24.85 10.54
N THR A 96 -15.58 -25.33 9.33
CA THR A 96 -16.13 -24.77 8.08
C THR A 96 -17.66 -24.78 8.10
N TYR A 97 -18.25 -25.97 8.31
CA TYR A 97 -19.69 -26.17 8.26
C TYR A 97 -20.42 -25.43 9.40
N ILE A 98 -19.85 -25.50 10.61
CA ILE A 98 -20.43 -24.85 11.79
C ILE A 98 -20.47 -23.34 11.60
N VAL A 99 -19.35 -22.72 11.22
CA VAL A 99 -19.27 -21.27 11.03
C VAL A 99 -20.18 -20.84 9.88
N GLN A 100 -20.17 -21.58 8.76
CA GLN A 100 -21.03 -21.30 7.62
C GLN A 100 -22.52 -21.28 8.01
N ASN A 101 -23.00 -22.27 8.77
CA ASN A 101 -24.39 -22.32 9.18
C ASN A 101 -24.75 -21.21 10.17
N VAL A 102 -23.87 -20.93 11.14
CA VAL A 102 -24.10 -19.86 12.12
C VAL A 102 -24.21 -18.51 11.42
N ILE A 103 -23.26 -18.18 10.54
CA ILE A 103 -23.29 -16.90 9.83
C ILE A 103 -24.47 -16.82 8.87
N TYR A 104 -24.78 -17.90 8.13
CA TYR A 104 -25.92 -17.92 7.21
C TYR A 104 -27.23 -17.64 7.96
N ASN A 105 -27.53 -18.41 9.00
CA ASN A 105 -28.79 -18.29 9.74
C ASN A 105 -28.93 -16.92 10.41
N LYS A 106 -27.87 -16.45 11.11
CA LYS A 106 -27.92 -15.18 11.86
C LYS A 106 -27.89 -13.96 10.95
N PHE A 107 -27.10 -14.00 9.88
CA PHE A 107 -27.00 -12.88 8.95
C PHE A 107 -28.24 -12.76 8.06
N THR A 108 -28.81 -13.88 7.58
CA THR A 108 -30.10 -13.85 6.88
C THR A 108 -31.21 -13.29 7.77
N TYR A 109 -31.24 -13.68 9.06
CA TYR A 109 -32.17 -13.09 10.03
C TYR A 109 -31.95 -11.57 10.18
N TYR A 110 -30.69 -11.14 10.36
CA TYR A 110 -30.36 -9.71 10.48
C TYR A 110 -30.76 -8.88 9.25
N LEU A 111 -30.49 -9.38 8.04
CA LEU A 111 -30.88 -8.71 6.79
C LEU A 111 -32.41 -8.61 6.64
N THR A 112 -33.14 -9.62 7.12
CA THR A 112 -34.61 -9.64 7.06
C THR A 112 -35.24 -8.62 8.01
N GLU A 113 -34.71 -8.50 9.23
CA GLU A 113 -35.13 -7.50 10.21
C GLU A 113 -34.74 -6.07 9.78
N ASN A 114 -33.55 -5.90 9.20
CA ASN A 114 -32.97 -4.59 8.88
C ASN A 114 -32.93 -4.34 7.36
N LYS A 115 -34.10 -4.25 6.73
CA LYS A 115 -34.22 -4.14 5.27
C LYS A 115 -33.46 -2.95 4.67
N GLU A 116 -33.49 -1.79 5.31
CA GLU A 116 -32.79 -0.59 4.81
C GLU A 116 -31.28 -0.82 4.72
N ILE A 117 -30.69 -1.40 5.77
CA ILE A 117 -29.27 -1.76 5.82
C ILE A 117 -28.96 -2.84 4.77
N ALA A 118 -29.83 -3.85 4.65
CA ALA A 118 -29.65 -4.92 3.67
C ALA A 118 -29.63 -4.40 2.22
N ILE A 119 -30.54 -3.47 1.87
CA ILE A 119 -30.58 -2.81 0.56
C ILE A 119 -29.30 -2.00 0.33
N ALA A 120 -28.83 -1.25 1.34
CA ALA A 120 -27.60 -0.48 1.24
C ALA A 120 -26.36 -1.37 1.02
N ILE A 121 -26.26 -2.49 1.74
CA ILE A 121 -25.19 -3.48 1.56
C ILE A 121 -25.22 -4.05 0.13
N ILE A 122 -26.38 -4.49 -0.35
CA ILE A 122 -26.51 -5.06 -1.70
C ILE A 122 -26.15 -4.04 -2.77
N LYS A 123 -26.57 -2.78 -2.60
CA LYS A 123 -26.19 -1.70 -3.52
C LYS A 123 -24.66 -1.53 -3.59
N LYS A 124 -23.97 -1.50 -2.43
CA LYS A 124 -22.50 -1.46 -2.40
C LYS A 124 -21.88 -2.67 -3.12
N CYS A 125 -22.42 -3.87 -2.91
CA CYS A 125 -21.94 -5.10 -3.58
C CYS A 125 -22.13 -5.04 -5.10
N VAL A 126 -23.26 -4.49 -5.57
CA VAL A 126 -23.52 -4.29 -7.01
C VAL A 126 -22.57 -3.26 -7.61
N ASP A 127 -22.31 -2.16 -6.90
CA ASP A 127 -21.35 -1.14 -7.34
C ASP A 127 -19.93 -1.72 -7.44
N SER A 128 -19.53 -2.55 -6.46
CA SER A 128 -18.27 -3.31 -6.48
C SER A 128 -18.19 -4.26 -7.69
N GLN A 129 -19.24 -5.05 -7.94
CA GLN A 129 -19.32 -5.96 -9.08
C GLN A 129 -19.15 -5.19 -10.41
N GLN A 130 -19.81 -4.04 -10.56
CA GLN A 130 -19.70 -3.21 -11.76
C GLN A 130 -18.28 -2.67 -11.95
N ALA A 131 -17.65 -2.18 -10.87
CA ALA A 131 -16.26 -1.71 -10.90
C ALA A 131 -15.30 -2.83 -11.31
N ARG A 132 -15.46 -4.04 -10.78
CA ARG A 132 -14.65 -5.21 -11.14
C ARG A 132 -14.85 -5.64 -12.60
N ILE A 133 -16.09 -5.65 -13.10
CA ILE A 133 -16.38 -5.97 -14.51
C ILE A 133 -15.77 -4.92 -15.43
N ALA A 134 -15.88 -3.63 -15.09
CA ALA A 134 -15.27 -2.55 -15.85
C ALA A 134 -13.74 -2.66 -15.87
N ALA A 135 -13.11 -2.96 -14.73
CA ALA A 135 -11.68 -3.19 -14.62
C ALA A 135 -11.21 -4.39 -15.46
N ARG A 136 -11.93 -5.52 -15.41
CA ARG A 136 -11.65 -6.70 -16.24
C ARG A 136 -11.79 -6.38 -17.72
N LYS A 137 -12.87 -5.69 -18.12
CA LYS A 137 -13.07 -5.29 -19.51
C LYS A 137 -11.95 -4.37 -20.01
N ALA A 138 -11.52 -3.41 -19.20
CA ALA A 138 -10.37 -2.56 -19.52
C ALA A 138 -9.06 -3.37 -19.64
N LYS A 139 -8.82 -4.35 -18.75
CA LYS A 139 -7.67 -5.27 -18.81
C LYS A 139 -7.71 -6.13 -20.08
N ASP A 140 -8.88 -6.65 -20.44
CA ASP A 140 -9.09 -7.50 -21.62
C ASP A 140 -8.99 -6.71 -22.93
N GLU A 141 -9.52 -5.48 -22.99
CA GLU A 141 -9.35 -4.56 -24.12
C GLU A 141 -7.86 -4.21 -24.30
N ALA A 142 -7.16 -3.87 -23.21
CA ALA A 142 -5.72 -3.64 -23.25
C ALA A 142 -4.93 -4.90 -23.64
N ARG A 143 -5.38 -6.10 -23.24
CA ARG A 143 -4.74 -7.38 -23.60
C ARG A 143 -5.02 -7.81 -25.03
N ASN A 144 -6.21 -7.53 -25.56
CA ASN A 144 -6.58 -7.82 -26.94
C ASN A 144 -5.96 -6.82 -27.92
N ALA A 145 -5.79 -5.55 -27.52
CA ALA A 145 -4.97 -4.58 -28.24
C ALA A 145 -3.51 -5.06 -28.41
N LYS A 146 -2.96 -5.80 -27.44
CA LYS A 146 -1.61 -6.41 -27.56
C LYS A 146 -1.49 -7.48 -28.66
N LYS A 147 -2.58 -8.11 -29.13
CA LYS A 147 -2.51 -9.05 -30.27
C LYS A 147 -2.26 -8.33 -31.60
N ALA A 148 -2.62 -7.04 -31.69
CA ALA A 148 -2.23 -6.16 -32.79
C ALA A 148 -1.01 -5.35 -32.39
N LYS A 149 0.19 -5.98 -32.39
CA LYS A 149 1.54 -5.37 -32.40
C LYS A 149 1.67 -3.96 -31.80
N SER A 150 1.06 -3.70 -30.65
CA SER A 150 1.16 -2.42 -29.96
C SER A 150 2.14 -2.64 -28.82
N GLU A 151 3.28 -1.95 -28.90
CA GLU A 151 4.06 -1.62 -27.72
C GLU A 151 3.06 -1.19 -26.66
N ILE A 152 3.13 -1.81 -25.48
CA ILE A 152 2.43 -1.28 -24.31
C ILE A 152 2.78 0.20 -24.31
N ILE A 153 1.78 1.07 -24.48
CA ILE A 153 1.96 2.50 -24.36
C ILE A 153 2.26 2.71 -22.87
N LEU A 154 3.52 2.44 -22.48
CA LEU A 154 4.10 2.91 -21.25
C LEU A 154 3.92 4.41 -21.35
N SER A 155 3.30 5.00 -20.32
CA SER A 155 3.21 6.45 -20.19
C SER A 155 4.56 7.07 -20.55
N ASP A 156 4.55 8.13 -21.37
CA ASP A 156 5.77 8.82 -21.82
C ASP A 156 6.65 9.30 -20.64
N LYS A 157 6.07 9.34 -19.42
CA LYS A 157 6.76 9.64 -18.16
C LYS A 157 7.69 8.51 -17.70
N LEU A 158 7.30 7.24 -17.89
CA LEU A 158 8.04 6.10 -17.38
C LEU A 158 9.31 5.90 -18.19
N THR A 159 10.46 5.94 -17.53
CA THR A 159 11.70 5.47 -18.12
C THR A 159 11.92 4.01 -17.68
N PRO A 160 11.71 2.99 -18.54
CA PRO A 160 11.76 1.59 -18.14
C PRO A 160 13.18 1.08 -17.85
N ALA A 161 13.27 -0.03 -17.13
CA ALA A 161 14.48 -0.86 -17.03
C ALA A 161 14.65 -1.70 -18.31
N GLN A 162 15.89 -2.06 -18.65
CA GLN A 162 16.16 -2.86 -19.86
C GLN A 162 15.89 -4.35 -19.66
N SER A 163 16.11 -4.85 -18.44
CA SER A 163 15.87 -6.25 -18.10
C SER A 163 14.36 -6.55 -18.08
N LYS A 164 14.01 -7.75 -18.58
CA LYS A 164 12.67 -8.32 -18.44
C LYS A 164 12.56 -9.26 -17.23
N ASP A 165 13.63 -9.42 -16.47
CA ASP A 165 13.59 -10.12 -15.19
C ASP A 165 13.00 -9.20 -14.12
N TYR A 166 11.67 -9.24 -14.05
CA TYR A 166 10.88 -8.36 -13.20
C TYR A 166 11.17 -8.52 -11.71
N ARG A 167 11.63 -9.69 -11.26
CA ARG A 167 11.95 -9.94 -9.84
C ARG A 167 13.18 -9.16 -9.37
N LEU A 168 14.15 -8.95 -10.26
CA LEU A 168 15.35 -8.17 -9.98
C LEU A 168 15.16 -6.68 -10.24
N ASN A 169 14.09 -6.31 -10.94
CA ASN A 169 13.86 -4.92 -11.32
C ASN A 169 13.31 -4.09 -10.16
N GLU A 170 13.69 -2.81 -10.16
CA GLU A 170 13.32 -1.83 -9.17
C GLU A 170 12.62 -0.66 -9.84
N LEU A 171 11.50 -0.21 -9.29
CA LEU A 171 10.79 0.98 -9.71
C LEU A 171 11.01 2.10 -8.71
N PHE A 172 11.65 3.19 -9.12
CA PHE A 172 11.73 4.42 -8.34
C PHE A 172 10.60 5.36 -8.72
N ILE A 173 9.73 5.66 -7.77
CA ILE A 173 8.70 6.69 -7.90
C ILE A 173 9.27 7.98 -7.33
N VAL A 174 9.45 9.00 -8.18
CA VAL A 174 10.22 10.20 -7.85
C VAL A 174 9.34 11.44 -7.86
N GLU A 175 9.58 12.35 -6.93
CA GLU A 175 8.93 13.65 -6.89
C GLU A 175 9.44 14.60 -7.98
N GLY A 176 8.61 14.88 -8.98
CA GLY A 176 8.90 15.88 -10.01
C GLY A 176 9.88 15.46 -11.11
N ASP A 177 9.87 16.22 -12.20
CA ASP A 177 10.72 15.98 -13.37
C ASP A 177 12.20 16.31 -13.10
N SER A 178 12.48 17.19 -12.12
CA SER A 178 13.86 17.58 -11.74
C SER A 178 14.62 16.43 -11.12
N ALA A 179 14.12 15.89 -10.00
CA ALA A 179 14.71 14.71 -9.37
C ALA A 179 14.61 13.48 -10.28
N GLY A 180 13.53 13.35 -11.07
CA GLY A 180 13.42 12.32 -12.11
C GLY A 180 14.54 12.38 -13.15
N GLY A 181 14.99 13.58 -13.54
CA GLY A 181 16.11 13.79 -14.45
C GLY A 181 17.45 13.34 -13.88
N SER A 182 17.74 13.68 -12.62
CA SER A 182 18.95 13.20 -11.91
C SER A 182 18.92 11.69 -11.71
N ALA A 183 17.79 11.13 -11.28
CA ALA A 183 17.60 9.70 -11.09
C ALA A 183 17.78 8.93 -12.41
N LYS A 184 17.22 9.43 -13.52
CA LYS A 184 17.37 8.83 -14.85
C LYS A 184 18.83 8.73 -15.31
N LYS A 185 19.65 9.71 -14.94
CA LYS A 185 21.09 9.75 -15.26
C LYS A 185 21.91 8.85 -14.33
N GLY A 186 21.58 8.80 -13.04
CA GLY A 186 22.32 8.06 -12.01
C GLY A 186 22.00 6.57 -11.93
N ARG A 187 20.84 6.14 -12.42
CA ARG A 187 20.37 4.76 -12.27
C ARG A 187 21.22 3.70 -12.98
N ASP A 188 21.14 2.47 -12.49
CA ASP A 188 21.44 1.28 -13.28
C ASP A 188 20.31 1.00 -14.29
N ARG A 189 20.59 1.25 -15.57
CA ARG A 189 19.61 1.07 -16.65
C ARG A 189 19.15 -0.38 -16.82
N LEU A 190 19.92 -1.35 -16.36
CA LEU A 190 19.59 -2.75 -16.51
C LEU A 190 18.36 -3.12 -15.66
N HIS A 191 18.37 -2.74 -14.38
CA HIS A 191 17.35 -3.16 -13.42
C HIS A 191 16.48 -2.01 -12.86
N GLN A 192 16.86 -0.75 -13.01
CA GLN A 192 16.15 0.37 -12.37
C GLN A 192 15.30 1.17 -13.37
N ALA A 193 14.00 1.23 -13.11
CA ALA A 193 13.04 2.08 -13.79
C ALA A 193 12.73 3.33 -12.97
N ILE A 194 12.45 4.45 -13.64
CA ILE A 194 12.12 5.73 -12.99
C ILE A 194 10.75 6.19 -13.47
N LEU A 195 9.86 6.48 -12.52
CA LEU A 195 8.55 7.08 -12.74
C LEU A 195 8.47 8.42 -12.00
N PRO A 196 8.64 9.56 -12.70
CA PRO A 196 8.44 10.88 -12.11
C PRO A 196 6.94 11.17 -11.96
N LEU A 197 6.56 11.70 -10.80
CA LEU A 197 5.21 12.18 -10.49
C LEU A 197 5.11 13.68 -10.72
N ARG A 198 3.97 14.16 -11.20
CA ARG A 198 3.70 15.61 -11.32
C ARG A 198 2.78 16.07 -10.21
N GLY A 199 3.35 16.84 -9.28
CA GLY A 199 2.62 17.36 -8.13
C GLY A 199 2.23 16.28 -7.13
N LYS A 200 1.32 16.63 -6.22
CA LYS A 200 0.88 15.76 -5.14
C LYS A 200 -0.12 14.72 -5.68
N PRO A 201 0.07 13.42 -5.40
CA PRO A 201 -0.90 12.39 -5.76
C PRO A 201 -2.28 12.69 -5.16
N LEU A 202 -3.33 12.17 -5.81
CA LEU A 202 -4.68 12.24 -5.27
C LEU A 202 -4.76 11.50 -3.93
N ASN A 203 -5.32 12.13 -2.90
CA ASN A 203 -5.72 11.39 -1.70
C ASN A 203 -6.83 10.41 -2.09
N THR A 204 -6.54 9.12 -1.97
CA THR A 204 -7.46 8.07 -2.40
C THR A 204 -8.42 7.61 -1.30
N ASP A 205 -8.21 8.03 -0.06
CA ASP A 205 -9.10 7.71 1.05
C ASP A 205 -10.48 8.38 0.87
N GLY A 206 -11.54 7.57 0.92
CA GLY A 206 -12.92 8.05 0.78
C GLY A 206 -13.27 8.65 -0.59
N VAL A 207 -12.44 8.42 -1.62
CA VAL A 207 -12.70 8.79 -3.02
C VAL A 207 -13.22 7.58 -3.79
N PRO A 208 -14.34 7.71 -4.54
CA PRO A 208 -14.84 6.62 -5.37
C PRO A 208 -13.79 6.09 -6.36
N VAL A 209 -13.69 4.76 -6.48
CA VAL A 209 -12.75 4.06 -7.38
C VAL A 209 -12.75 4.61 -8.80
N ALA A 210 -13.92 4.95 -9.34
CA ALA A 210 -14.05 5.53 -10.69
C ALA A 210 -13.29 6.85 -10.85
N ASN A 211 -13.19 7.67 -9.79
CA ASN A 211 -12.44 8.92 -9.80
C ASN A 211 -10.94 8.68 -9.60
N VAL A 212 -10.58 7.68 -8.79
CA VAL A 212 -9.18 7.24 -8.62
C VAL A 212 -8.59 6.79 -9.95
N LEU A 213 -9.33 6.01 -10.75
CA LEU A 213 -8.89 5.52 -12.06
C LEU A 213 -8.84 6.60 -13.14
N LYS A 214 -9.62 7.68 -13.00
CA LYS A 214 -9.55 8.84 -13.92
C LYS A 214 -8.31 9.69 -13.67
N ASN A 215 -7.68 9.57 -12.51
CA ASN A 215 -6.46 10.31 -12.21
C ASN A 215 -5.28 9.72 -13.00
N GLU A 216 -4.63 10.56 -13.80
CA GLU A 216 -3.54 10.14 -14.69
C GLU A 216 -2.33 9.59 -13.93
N GLU A 217 -1.97 10.17 -12.77
CA GLU A 217 -0.82 9.73 -11.98
C GLU A 217 -1.07 8.34 -11.39
N ILE A 218 -2.24 8.14 -10.77
CA ILE A 218 -2.62 6.84 -10.21
C ILE A 218 -2.76 5.78 -11.31
N ALA A 219 -3.43 6.12 -12.42
CA ALA A 219 -3.54 5.21 -13.57
C ALA A 219 -2.15 4.84 -14.12
N THR A 220 -1.22 5.78 -14.17
CA THR A 220 0.16 5.52 -14.59
C THR A 220 0.88 4.59 -13.62
N ILE A 221 0.71 4.75 -12.30
CA ILE A 221 1.30 3.85 -11.29
C ILE A 221 0.75 2.43 -11.45
N ILE A 222 -0.57 2.27 -11.52
CA ILE A 222 -1.25 0.96 -11.72
C ILE A 222 -0.73 0.29 -12.99
N ASN A 223 -0.72 1.03 -14.09
CA ASN A 223 -0.24 0.53 -15.38
C ASN A 223 1.26 0.22 -15.34
N THR A 224 2.08 0.95 -14.58
CA THR A 224 3.52 0.67 -14.49
C THR A 224 3.76 -0.64 -13.76
N ILE A 225 3.16 -0.81 -12.58
CA ILE A 225 3.30 -2.01 -11.75
C ILE A 225 2.80 -3.26 -12.48
N GLY A 226 1.67 -3.14 -13.19
CA GLY A 226 1.18 -4.19 -14.10
C GLY A 226 0.39 -5.33 -13.47
N ALA A 227 0.24 -5.33 -12.14
CA ALA A 227 -0.46 -6.35 -11.37
C ALA A 227 -1.98 -6.18 -11.26
N GLY A 228 -2.54 -5.11 -11.80
CA GLY A 228 -3.94 -4.73 -11.54
C GLY A 228 -4.07 -3.88 -10.27
N PHE A 229 -5.29 -3.80 -9.72
CA PHE A 229 -5.58 -3.00 -8.52
C PHE A 229 -6.79 -3.56 -7.77
N GLY A 230 -6.87 -3.28 -6.46
CA GLY A 230 -7.94 -3.73 -5.56
C GLY A 230 -8.11 -5.24 -5.61
N GLN A 231 -9.35 -5.71 -5.77
CA GLN A 231 -9.65 -7.14 -5.85
C GLN A 231 -9.07 -7.86 -7.09
N SER A 232 -8.68 -7.12 -8.12
CA SER A 232 -8.09 -7.67 -9.33
C SER A 232 -6.56 -7.75 -9.28
N PHE A 233 -5.98 -7.32 -8.16
CA PHE A 233 -4.53 -7.33 -7.96
C PHE A 233 -4.00 -8.76 -7.85
N ASP A 234 -2.99 -9.07 -8.66
CA ASP A 234 -2.27 -10.34 -8.64
C ASP A 234 -0.76 -10.10 -8.45
N LEU A 235 -0.21 -10.65 -7.38
CA LEU A 235 1.20 -10.48 -7.04
C LEU A 235 2.13 -11.13 -8.08
N GLU A 236 1.69 -12.18 -8.78
CA GLU A 236 2.51 -12.86 -9.79
C GLU A 236 2.67 -12.02 -11.07
N ASP A 237 1.75 -11.07 -11.32
CA ASP A 237 1.77 -10.18 -12.48
C ASP A 237 2.69 -8.94 -12.27
N ILE A 238 3.34 -8.78 -11.10
CA ILE A 238 4.17 -7.59 -10.81
C ILE A 238 5.40 -7.51 -11.73
N ARG A 239 5.69 -6.29 -12.19
CA ARG A 239 6.86 -6.02 -13.05
C ARG A 239 8.14 -5.60 -12.34
N TYR A 240 8.05 -5.42 -11.02
CA TYR A 240 9.16 -4.93 -10.21
C TYR A 240 9.15 -5.65 -8.87
N GLY A 241 10.28 -6.25 -8.50
CA GLY A 241 10.45 -6.88 -7.20
C GLY A 241 10.57 -5.86 -6.07
N LYS A 242 10.97 -4.61 -6.37
CA LYS A 242 10.99 -3.51 -5.41
C LYS A 242 10.35 -2.26 -6.00
N ILE A 243 9.49 -1.63 -5.23
CA ILE A 243 8.89 -0.32 -5.52
C ILE A 243 9.40 0.63 -4.45
N ILE A 244 10.21 1.59 -4.87
CA ILE A 244 10.95 2.50 -4.00
C ILE A 244 10.36 3.90 -4.16
N ILE A 245 9.78 4.44 -3.10
CA ILE A 245 9.31 5.82 -3.03
C ILE A 245 10.52 6.70 -2.70
N MET A 246 10.89 7.61 -3.61
CA MET A 246 12.03 8.49 -3.48
C MET A 246 11.57 9.95 -3.63
N THR A 247 11.26 10.56 -2.49
CA THR A 247 10.77 11.96 -2.38
C THR A 247 11.80 12.84 -1.69
N ASP A 248 11.59 14.15 -1.74
CA ASP A 248 12.46 15.11 -1.06
C ASP A 248 12.37 14.99 0.47
N ALA A 249 13.44 15.38 1.16
CA ALA A 249 13.54 15.36 2.62
C ALA A 249 12.91 16.62 3.25
N ASP A 250 11.72 16.97 2.76
CA ASP A 250 10.95 18.13 3.20
C ASP A 250 9.49 17.76 3.55
N THR A 251 8.69 18.77 3.89
CA THR A 251 7.29 18.56 4.28
C THR A 251 6.41 18.09 3.11
N ASP A 252 6.74 18.46 1.88
CA ASP A 252 5.97 18.09 0.70
C ASP A 252 6.27 16.64 0.29
N GLY A 253 7.54 16.22 0.37
CA GLY A 253 7.95 14.85 0.18
C GLY A 253 7.31 13.91 1.20
N ALA A 254 7.29 14.27 2.49
CA ALA A 254 6.60 13.48 3.53
C ALA A 254 5.09 13.35 3.27
N HIS A 255 4.46 14.40 2.72
CA HIS A 255 3.06 14.36 2.33
C HIS A 255 2.84 13.41 1.14
N ILE A 256 3.70 13.46 0.11
CA ILE A 256 3.63 12.54 -1.04
C ILE A 256 3.82 11.09 -0.60
N GLN A 257 4.79 10.82 0.29
CA GLN A 257 4.97 9.49 0.87
C GLN A 257 3.68 9.00 1.52
N THR A 258 3.04 9.82 2.36
CA THR A 258 1.79 9.47 3.04
C THR A 258 0.66 9.15 2.05
N LEU A 259 0.52 9.95 0.98
CA LEU A 259 -0.49 9.73 -0.06
C LEU A 259 -0.26 8.42 -0.83
N LEU A 260 0.99 8.13 -1.19
CA LEU A 260 1.34 6.88 -1.90
C LEU A 260 1.19 5.65 -1.00
N LEU A 261 1.58 5.73 0.27
CA LEU A 261 1.38 4.65 1.24
C LEU A 261 -0.11 4.35 1.42
N THR A 262 -0.94 5.38 1.52
CA THR A 262 -2.39 5.24 1.59
C THR A 262 -2.95 4.55 0.35
N PHE A 263 -2.50 4.96 -0.83
CA PHE A 263 -2.89 4.32 -2.09
C PHE A 263 -2.47 2.84 -2.15
N PHE A 264 -1.22 2.52 -1.81
CA PHE A 264 -0.76 1.13 -1.81
C PHE A 264 -1.49 0.30 -0.76
N TYR A 265 -1.76 0.85 0.42
CA TYR A 265 -2.51 0.15 1.45
C TYR A 265 -3.95 -0.18 1.02
N HIS A 266 -4.62 0.76 0.34
CA HIS A 266 -6.02 0.59 -0.09
C HIS A 266 -6.19 -0.25 -1.36
N TYR A 267 -5.26 -0.18 -2.32
CA TYR A 267 -5.46 -0.80 -3.64
C TYR A 267 -4.43 -1.86 -3.99
N MET A 268 -3.32 -1.96 -3.25
CA MET A 268 -2.24 -2.91 -3.53
C MET A 268 -1.63 -3.45 -2.24
N ARG A 269 -2.46 -3.69 -1.21
CA ARG A 269 -2.02 -4.17 0.10
C ARG A 269 -1.05 -5.37 0.02
N PRO A 270 -1.24 -6.34 -0.90
CA PRO A 270 -0.29 -7.46 -1.05
C PRO A 270 1.14 -7.04 -1.39
N LEU A 271 1.38 -5.88 -2.02
CA LEU A 271 2.75 -5.37 -2.22
C LEU A 271 3.44 -5.05 -0.90
N ILE A 272 2.70 -4.49 0.06
CA ILE A 272 3.25 -4.12 1.36
C ILE A 272 3.47 -5.38 2.19
N THR A 273 2.47 -6.26 2.30
CA THR A 273 2.57 -7.48 3.14
C THR A 273 3.60 -8.49 2.65
N ASN A 274 3.94 -8.48 1.35
CA ASN A 274 5.02 -9.30 0.79
C ASN A 274 6.36 -8.54 0.69
N GLY A 275 6.44 -7.33 1.26
CA GLY A 275 7.70 -6.62 1.43
C GLY A 275 8.28 -6.02 0.15
N HIS A 276 7.44 -5.64 -0.81
CA HIS A 276 7.87 -5.04 -2.09
C HIS A 276 7.93 -3.51 -2.06
N VAL A 277 7.35 -2.85 -1.05
CA VAL A 277 7.31 -1.38 -0.95
C VAL A 277 8.41 -0.88 -0.02
N PHE A 278 9.18 0.08 -0.50
CA PHE A 278 10.32 0.68 0.21
C PHE A 278 10.27 2.21 0.13
N ILE A 279 10.87 2.87 1.11
CA ILE A 279 11.14 4.31 1.10
C ILE A 279 12.65 4.51 1.03
N ALA A 280 13.10 5.32 0.08
CA ALA A 280 14.50 5.71 -0.03
C ALA A 280 14.85 6.74 1.05
N VAL A 281 16.03 6.60 1.64
CA VAL A 281 16.53 7.53 2.66
C VAL A 281 17.75 8.28 2.12
N PRO A 282 17.57 9.44 1.47
CA PRO A 282 18.69 10.27 1.04
C PRO A 282 19.43 10.89 2.24
N PRO A 283 20.71 11.26 2.09
CA PRO A 283 21.47 11.91 3.16
C PRO A 283 20.99 13.34 3.40
N LEU A 284 21.02 13.77 4.66
CA LEU A 284 20.66 15.15 5.05
C LEU A 284 21.82 16.12 4.85
N TYR A 285 23.06 15.66 5.06
CA TYR A 285 24.25 16.50 5.05
C TYR A 285 25.34 15.93 4.16
N ARG A 286 26.11 16.83 3.54
CA ARG A 286 27.40 16.57 2.90
C ARG A 286 28.47 17.38 3.61
N VAL A 287 29.47 16.69 4.16
CA VAL A 287 30.69 17.30 4.69
C VAL A 287 31.80 17.09 3.67
N TYR A 288 32.44 18.15 3.22
CA TYR A 288 33.44 18.06 2.15
C TYR A 288 34.60 19.03 2.36
N LYS A 289 35.75 18.67 1.82
CA LYS A 289 36.98 19.46 1.86
C LYS A 289 37.80 19.20 0.60
N GLU A 290 38.45 20.24 0.11
CA GLU A 290 39.44 20.10 -0.94
C GLU A 290 40.82 19.84 -0.33
N GLU A 291 41.43 18.70 -0.68
CA GLU A 291 42.76 18.32 -0.23
C GLU A 291 43.63 17.94 -1.43
N LYS A 292 44.73 18.67 -1.64
CA LYS A 292 45.70 18.42 -2.73
C LYS A 292 45.04 18.30 -4.12
N GLY A 293 44.03 19.13 -4.39
CA GLY A 293 43.29 19.15 -5.66
C GLY A 293 42.28 18.00 -5.84
N LYS A 294 42.02 17.21 -4.79
CA LYS A 294 40.93 16.20 -4.76
C LYS A 294 39.86 16.62 -3.76
N MET A 295 38.60 16.47 -4.16
CA MET A 295 37.47 16.69 -3.27
C MET A 295 37.25 15.43 -2.43
N VAL A 296 37.44 15.52 -1.12
CA VAL A 296 37.08 14.48 -0.16
C VAL A 296 35.72 14.84 0.40
N GLN A 297 34.78 13.90 0.39
CA GLN A 297 33.41 14.12 0.84
C GLN A 297 32.87 12.93 1.63
N GLU A 298 32.03 13.21 2.60
CA GLU A 298 31.32 12.24 3.44
C GLU A 298 29.87 12.70 3.60
N TYR A 299 28.95 11.73 3.61
CA TYR A 299 27.52 11.97 3.75
C TYR A 299 27.05 11.57 5.14
N ALA A 300 26.06 12.30 5.66
CA ALA A 300 25.42 11.98 6.93
C ALA A 300 23.90 12.05 6.82
N TRP A 301 23.23 11.15 7.54
CA TRP A 301 21.78 10.98 7.54
C TRP A 301 21.10 11.56 8.79
N ASP A 302 21.87 11.85 9.83
CA ASP A 302 21.43 12.43 11.09
C ASP A 302 22.52 13.33 11.69
N ASN A 303 22.19 13.97 12.83
CA ASN A 303 23.12 14.89 13.50
C ASN A 303 24.31 14.15 14.13
N GLU A 304 24.13 12.90 14.58
CA GLU A 304 25.23 12.10 15.14
C GLU A 304 26.25 11.73 14.04
N GLY A 305 25.75 11.30 12.88
CA GLY A 305 26.53 11.04 11.67
C GLY A 305 27.22 12.29 11.15
N LEU A 306 26.60 13.48 11.30
CA LEU A 306 27.23 14.75 10.94
C LEU A 306 28.50 14.99 11.78
N GLU A 307 28.44 14.77 13.10
CA GLU A 307 29.61 14.90 13.98
C GLU A 307 30.70 13.88 13.64
N ALA A 308 30.34 12.65 13.30
CA ALA A 308 31.28 11.64 12.83
C ALA A 308 31.95 12.05 11.50
N ALA A 309 31.17 12.55 10.54
CA ALA A 309 31.67 13.02 9.25
C ALA A 309 32.61 14.24 9.40
N LYS A 310 32.27 15.20 10.28
CA LYS A 310 33.12 16.34 10.64
C LYS A 310 34.49 15.87 11.16
N LYS A 311 34.50 14.89 12.07
CA LYS A 311 35.74 14.30 12.63
C LYS A 311 36.57 13.57 11.57
N LYS A 312 35.92 12.84 10.66
CA LYS A 312 36.58 12.06 9.60
C LYS A 312 37.27 12.95 8.56
N ILE A 313 36.63 14.06 8.16
CA ILE A 313 37.19 15.03 7.21
C ILE A 313 38.28 15.88 7.87
N GLY A 314 38.13 16.20 9.16
CA GLY A 314 39.07 17.02 9.92
C GLY A 314 38.94 18.53 9.65
N ALA A 315 39.86 19.32 10.21
CA ALA A 315 39.76 20.78 10.20
C ALA A 315 39.70 21.39 8.78
N GLY A 316 38.89 22.46 8.62
CA GLY A 316 38.69 23.13 7.33
C GLY A 316 37.61 22.51 6.45
N TYR A 317 36.72 21.68 7.01
CA TYR A 317 35.56 21.15 6.30
C TYR A 317 34.54 22.24 5.95
N LYS A 318 33.75 22.01 4.90
CA LYS A 318 32.52 22.73 4.58
C LYS A 318 31.34 21.78 4.71
N ILE A 319 30.19 22.31 5.11
CA ILE A 319 28.95 21.54 5.26
C ILE A 319 27.91 22.09 4.28
N SER A 320 27.23 21.20 3.59
CA SER A 320 26.03 21.49 2.82
C SER A 320 24.89 20.61 3.34
N ARG A 321 23.70 21.20 3.54
CA ARG A 321 22.47 20.47 3.85
C ARG A 321 21.65 20.35 2.58
N TYR A 322 21.25 19.13 2.23
CA TYR A 322 20.34 18.90 1.11
C TYR A 322 18.91 19.18 1.58
N LYS A 323 18.17 19.98 0.80
CA LYS A 323 16.74 20.21 1.04
C LYS A 323 15.86 19.38 0.11
N GLY A 324 16.33 19.14 -1.10
CA GLY A 324 15.64 18.32 -2.10
C GLY A 324 16.62 17.48 -2.91
N LEU A 325 16.12 16.40 -3.50
CA LEU A 325 16.88 15.47 -4.32
C LEU A 325 17.42 16.14 -5.59
N GLY A 326 16.75 17.19 -6.08
CA GLY A 326 17.19 17.97 -7.23
C GLY A 326 18.48 18.78 -7.02
N GLU A 327 18.89 19.00 -5.76
CA GLU A 327 20.16 19.66 -5.42
C GLU A 327 21.36 18.70 -5.56
N MET A 328 21.10 17.39 -5.60
CA MET A 328 22.12 16.37 -5.79
C MET A 328 22.39 16.16 -7.27
N ASP A 329 23.67 16.05 -7.62
CA ASP A 329 24.03 15.58 -8.95
C ASP A 329 23.72 14.08 -9.10
N ALA A 330 23.72 13.59 -10.34
CA ALA A 330 23.36 12.21 -10.65
C ALA A 330 24.33 11.17 -10.04
N ILE A 331 25.59 11.53 -9.81
CA ILE A 331 26.60 10.64 -9.23
C ILE A 331 26.36 10.54 -7.72
N GLN A 332 26.15 11.67 -7.06
CA GLN A 332 25.82 11.74 -5.63
C GLN A 332 24.55 10.94 -5.34
N LEU A 333 23.48 11.19 -6.09
CA LEU A 333 22.21 10.48 -5.91
C LEU A 333 22.38 8.96 -6.10
N LYS A 334 23.19 8.56 -7.07
CA LYS A 334 23.52 7.14 -7.28
C LYS A 334 24.24 6.55 -6.07
N GLU A 335 25.34 7.15 -5.66
CA GLU A 335 26.21 6.65 -4.60
C GLU A 335 25.53 6.62 -3.23
N THR A 336 24.62 7.54 -2.95
CA THR A 336 24.00 7.65 -1.63
C THR A 336 22.67 6.92 -1.51
N THR A 337 21.87 6.92 -2.58
CA THR A 337 20.43 6.61 -2.46
C THR A 337 19.98 5.51 -3.42
N MET A 338 20.64 5.31 -4.57
CA MET A 338 20.17 4.36 -5.59
C MET A 338 21.00 3.08 -5.68
N ASP A 339 22.31 3.13 -5.40
CA ASP A 339 23.19 1.96 -5.50
C ASP A 339 22.85 0.91 -4.42
N PRO A 340 22.48 -0.32 -4.81
CA PRO A 340 22.15 -1.39 -3.86
C PRO A 340 23.22 -1.70 -2.81
N LYS A 341 24.50 -1.35 -3.06
CA LYS A 341 25.61 -1.62 -2.14
C LYS A 341 25.74 -0.63 -0.99
N THR A 342 25.30 0.61 -1.20
CA THR A 342 25.56 1.73 -0.26
C THR A 342 24.28 2.37 0.28
N ARG A 343 23.16 2.22 -0.43
CA ARG A 343 21.90 2.86 -0.05
C ARG A 343 21.27 2.29 1.21
N LEU A 344 20.46 3.13 1.85
CA LEU A 344 19.56 2.75 2.94
C LEU A 344 18.11 2.82 2.45
N LEU A 345 17.36 1.73 2.65
CA LEU A 345 15.94 1.65 2.33
C LEU A 345 15.17 1.25 3.59
N ILE A 346 14.04 1.91 3.83
CA ILE A 346 13.07 1.50 4.84
C ILE A 346 12.06 0.59 4.13
N GLN A 347 11.98 -0.67 4.54
CA GLN A 347 10.94 -1.58 4.06
C GLN A 347 9.63 -1.28 4.80
N VAL A 348 8.55 -1.09 4.06
CA VAL A 348 7.23 -0.83 4.64
C VAL A 348 6.56 -2.16 4.94
N ASP A 349 6.03 -2.31 6.16
CA ASP A 349 5.28 -3.49 6.59
C ASP A 349 4.01 -3.09 7.35
N ILE A 350 3.06 -4.02 7.49
CA ILE A 350 1.81 -3.87 8.24
C ILE A 350 1.83 -4.84 9.41
N GLU A 351 2.38 -4.39 10.55
CA GLU A 351 2.43 -5.19 11.78
C GLU A 351 1.02 -5.44 12.36
N ASP A 352 0.23 -4.36 12.47
CA ASP A 352 -1.16 -4.39 12.95
C ASP A 352 -2.09 -3.71 11.92
N PRO A 353 -2.87 -4.49 11.16
CA PRO A 353 -3.83 -3.96 10.20
C PRO A 353 -4.89 -3.04 10.82
N LEU A 354 -5.34 -3.27 12.06
CA LEU A 354 -6.35 -2.41 12.67
C LEU A 354 -5.76 -1.06 13.04
N LEU A 355 -4.54 -1.06 13.59
CA LEU A 355 -3.85 0.18 13.92
C LEU A 355 -3.54 0.97 12.64
N ALA A 356 -3.11 0.30 11.58
CA ALA A 356 -2.87 0.91 10.27
C ALA A 356 -4.16 1.53 9.71
N GLU A 357 -5.27 0.80 9.72
CA GLU A 357 -6.58 1.28 9.28
C GLU A 357 -7.01 2.53 10.07
N ASN A 358 -6.95 2.46 11.40
CA ASN A 358 -7.32 3.57 12.27
C ASN A 358 -6.45 4.82 12.02
N ARG A 359 -5.14 4.64 11.81
CA ARG A 359 -4.22 5.75 11.49
C ARG A 359 -4.54 6.37 10.14
N ILE A 360 -4.74 5.55 9.11
CA ILE A 360 -5.08 6.03 7.76
C ILE A 360 -6.42 6.77 7.79
N ALA A 361 -7.45 6.18 8.40
CA ALA A 361 -8.77 6.80 8.54
C ALA A 361 -8.71 8.14 9.31
N THR A 362 -7.86 8.23 10.34
CA THR A 362 -7.69 9.46 11.13
C THR A 362 -6.96 10.55 10.34
N LEU A 363 -5.84 10.21 9.68
CA LEU A 363 -4.96 11.19 9.04
C LEU A 363 -5.46 11.60 7.64
N MET A 364 -5.97 10.63 6.88
CA MET A 364 -6.32 10.79 5.47
C MET A 364 -7.83 10.91 5.23
N GLY A 365 -8.63 10.57 6.23
CA GLY A 365 -10.09 10.62 6.16
C GLY A 365 -10.68 12.04 6.16
N LYS A 366 -12.01 12.07 6.16
CA LYS A 366 -12.82 13.29 6.06
C LYS A 366 -13.07 13.98 7.41
N ASP A 367 -12.83 13.29 8.53
CA ASP A 367 -13.06 13.84 9.87
C ASP A 367 -11.92 14.78 10.29
N ILE A 368 -12.19 16.08 10.19
CA ILE A 368 -11.22 17.12 10.53
C ILE A 368 -10.96 17.15 12.05
N ALA A 369 -12.00 16.94 12.87
CA ALA A 369 -11.89 17.04 14.31
C ALA A 369 -10.99 15.94 14.88
N LEU A 370 -11.16 14.71 14.39
CA LEU A 370 -10.33 13.58 14.77
C LEU A 370 -8.86 13.81 14.40
N ARG A 371 -8.61 14.34 13.20
CA ARG A 371 -7.25 14.68 12.75
C ARG A 371 -6.62 15.80 13.56
N CYS A 372 -7.35 16.87 13.85
CA CYS A 372 -6.87 17.98 14.68
C CYS A 372 -6.47 17.48 16.07
N LYS A 373 -7.34 16.68 16.71
CA LYS A 373 -7.05 16.07 18.00
C LYS A 373 -5.78 15.21 17.96
N TRP A 374 -5.63 14.39 16.92
CA TRP A 374 -4.42 13.58 16.75
C TRP A 374 -3.16 14.44 16.64
N VAL A 375 -3.22 15.53 15.87
CA VAL A 375 -2.09 16.48 15.73
C VAL A 375 -1.75 17.14 17.07
N GLU A 376 -2.75 17.58 17.83
CA GLU A 376 -2.55 18.19 19.16
C GLU A 376 -1.90 17.23 20.16
N GLU A 377 -2.27 15.95 20.12
CA GLU A 377 -1.76 14.93 21.04
C GLU A 377 -0.35 14.43 20.67
N ASN A 378 0.06 14.51 19.39
CA ASN A 378 1.26 13.83 18.89
C ASN A 378 2.35 14.78 18.34
N VAL A 379 2.05 16.05 18.05
CA VAL A 379 3.03 17.00 17.50
C VAL A 379 3.50 17.96 18.59
N ASP A 380 4.82 17.99 18.84
CA ASP A 380 5.40 18.99 19.75
C ASP A 380 5.64 20.32 19.03
N PHE A 381 4.73 21.27 19.22
CA PHE A 381 4.80 22.61 18.65
C PHE A 381 5.96 23.46 19.19
N ARG A 382 6.70 23.00 20.20
CA ARG A 382 7.82 23.74 20.81
C ARG A 382 9.17 23.41 20.22
N GLN A 383 9.26 22.43 19.32
CA GLN A 383 10.54 22.02 18.74
C GLN A 383 11.07 23.09 17.77
N ILE A 384 12.30 23.56 18.00
CA ILE A 384 12.97 24.59 17.19
C ILE A 384 14.11 23.94 16.39
N ASP A 385 14.15 24.16 15.07
CA ASP A 385 15.28 23.73 14.23
C ASP A 385 16.53 24.55 14.56
N ASN A 386 17.52 23.92 15.20
CA ASN A 386 18.77 24.54 15.62
C ASN A 386 19.84 24.58 14.51
N PHE A 387 19.59 24.01 13.33
CA PHE A 387 20.59 23.93 12.25
C PHE A 387 21.17 25.29 11.85
N LEU A 388 20.35 26.36 11.90
CA LEU A 388 20.79 27.73 11.60
C LEU A 388 21.91 28.25 12.54
N LYS A 389 22.08 27.65 13.72
CA LYS A 389 23.17 28.00 14.65
C LYS A 389 24.49 27.32 14.28
N GLU A 390 24.46 26.19 13.58
CA GLU A 390 25.66 25.42 13.21
C GLU A 390 26.34 25.88 11.92
N VAL A 391 25.66 26.67 11.10
CA VAL A 391 26.17 27.18 9.81
C VAL A 391 27.00 28.48 9.97
N LYS A 392 27.14 29.00 11.20
CA LYS A 392 27.90 30.22 11.48
C LYS A 392 29.41 30.01 11.61
#